data_AF-A0A6C0AWH5-F1
#
_entry.id   AF-A0A6C0AWH5-F1
#
_cell.length_a   1.000
_cell.length_b   1.000
_cell.length_c   1.000
_cell.angle_alpha   90.00
_cell.angle_beta   90.00
_cell.angle_gamma   90.00
#
_symmetry.space_group_name_H-M   'P 1'
#
loop_
_entity.id
_entity.type
_entity.pdbx_description
1 polymer ?
#
loop_
_entity_poly.entity_id
_entity_poly.type
_entity_poly.pdbx_seq_one_letter_code
_entity_poly.pdbx_strand_id
1 'polypeptide(L)' 'MDLKERTNEIMKIFVKLKELNLGIMGFEEFDEFRKICNDFIRNGKYVQGNIKVIGTKRIICYDFSEEVHCMLKYDKTV' A
#
# COMPACT_ATOMS: atom_id res chain seq x y z
N MET A 1 14.69 3.14 -9.86
CA MET A 1 13.96 4.38 -9.52
C MET A 1 14.76 5.21 -8.53
N ASP A 2 14.87 6.51 -8.74
CA ASP A 2 15.46 7.43 -7.78
C ASP A 2 14.50 7.74 -6.60
N LEU A 3 14.92 8.55 -5.62
CA LEU A 3 14.08 8.90 -4.46
C LEU A 3 12.83 9.70 -4.85
N LYS A 4 12.93 10.56 -5.86
CA LYS A 4 11.84 11.41 -6.33
C LYS A 4 10.80 10.58 -7.08
N GLU A 5 11.23 9.66 -7.93
CA GLU A 5 10.38 8.70 -8.63
C GLU A 5 9.63 7.81 -7.64
N ARG A 6 10.34 7.19 -6.68
CA ARG A 6 9.70 6.36 -5.64
C ARG A 6 8.66 7.14 -4.84
N THR A 7 8.97 8.39 -4.48
CA THR A 7 8.02 9.25 -3.75
C THR A 7 6.77 9.53 -4.58
N ASN A 8 6.94 9.87 -5.86
CA ASN A 8 5.82 10.13 -6.77
C ASN A 8 4.93 8.90 -6.95
N GLU A 9 5.51 7.72 -7.14
CA GLU A 9 4.77 6.48 -7.31
C GLU A 9 3.96 6.11 -6.06
N ILE A 10 4.57 6.21 -4.88
CA ILE A 10 3.86 5.99 -3.62
C ILE A 10 2.75 7.04 -3.43
N MET A 11 2.98 8.32 -3.74
CA MET A 11 1.92 9.33 -3.67
C MET A 11 0.73 8.98 -4.57
N LYS A 12 0.96 8.49 -5.80
CA LYS A 12 -0.12 8.05 -6.69
C LYS A 12 -0.95 6.93 -6.05
N ILE A 13 -0.32 5.99 -5.35
CA ILE A 13 -1.03 4.95 -4.59
C ILE A 13 -1.93 5.58 -3.53
N PHE A 14 -1.40 6.47 -2.69
CA PHE A 14 -2.19 7.11 -1.63
C PHE A 14 -3.36 7.94 -2.17
N VAL A 15 -3.17 8.63 -3.29
CA VAL A 15 -4.24 9.37 -3.97
C VAL A 15 -5.33 8.40 -4.43
N LYS A 16 -4.98 7.32 -5.15
CA LYS A 16 -5.95 6.30 -5.58
C LYS A 16 -6.70 5.68 -4.40
N LEU A 17 -6.00 5.34 -3.32
CA LEU A 17 -6.60 4.77 -2.12
C LEU A 17 -7.58 5.76 -1.44
N LYS A 18 -7.29 7.07 -1.50
CA LYS A 18 -8.19 8.13 -1.02
C LYS A 18 -9.43 8.28 -1.89
N GLU A 19 -9.25 8.27 -3.20
CA GLU A 19 -10.36 8.36 -4.17
C GLU A 19 -11.33 7.20 -4.06
N LEU A 20 -10.82 6.00 -3.77
CA LEU A 20 -11.66 4.83 -3.55
C LEU A 20 -12.53 4.95 -2.27
N ASN A 21 -12.23 5.89 -1.36
CA ASN A 21 -12.99 6.18 -0.13
C ASN A 21 -13.42 4.92 0.67
N LEU A 22 -12.48 4.00 0.87
CA LEU A 22 -12.80 2.65 1.36
C LEU A 22 -12.87 2.54 2.89
N GLY A 23 -12.73 3.66 3.61
CA GLY A 23 -12.77 3.71 5.08
C GLY A 23 -11.56 3.07 5.78
N ILE A 24 -10.61 2.47 5.04
CA ILE A 24 -9.50 1.71 5.61
C ILE A 24 -8.37 2.57 6.20
N MET A 25 -8.38 3.89 6.03
CA MET A 25 -7.29 4.77 6.45
C MET A 25 -7.14 4.92 7.97
N GLY A 26 -8.17 4.56 8.75
CA GLY A 26 -8.15 4.62 10.21
C GLY A 26 -7.70 3.32 10.89
N PHE A 27 -7.30 2.31 10.11
CA PHE A 27 -6.94 0.99 10.62
C PHE A 27 -5.42 0.88 10.80
N GLU A 28 -4.97 0.13 11.82
CA GLU A 28 -3.55 -0.05 12.15
C GLU A 28 -2.76 -0.65 10.98
N GLU A 29 -3.41 -1.51 10.20
CA GLU A 29 -2.89 -2.13 8.99
C GLU A 29 -2.52 -1.12 7.90
N PHE A 30 -3.24 0.00 7.85
CA PHE A 30 -2.93 1.07 6.94
C PHE A 30 -1.70 1.87 7.39
N ASP A 31 -1.50 2.00 8.71
CA ASP A 31 -0.28 2.59 9.26
C ASP A 31 0.95 1.67 9.06
N GLU A 32 0.77 0.35 9.16
CA GLU A 32 1.78 -0.63 8.76
C GLU A 32 2.13 -0.49 7.28
N PHE A 33 1.12 -0.44 6.41
CA PHE A 33 1.33 -0.21 4.98
C PHE A 33 2.10 1.10 4.72
N ARG A 34 1.76 2.19 5.42
CA ARG A 34 2.47 3.47 5.31
C ARG A 34 3.94 3.36 5.73
N LYS A 35 4.27 2.59 6.76
CA LYS A 35 5.67 2.33 7.16
C LYS A 35 6.44 1.64 6.03
N ILE A 36 5.86 0.62 5.41
CA ILE A 36 6.47 -0.11 4.28
C ILE A 36 6.71 0.81 3.09
N CYS A 37 5.73 1.65 2.75
CA CYS A 37 5.87 2.68 1.71
C CYS A 37 7.03 3.65 1.99
N ASN A 38 7.13 4.15 3.22
CA ASN A 38 8.21 5.06 3.61
C ASN A 38 9.59 4.38 3.57
N ASP A 39 9.68 3.13 3.98
CA ASP A 39 10.92 2.35 3.93
C ASP A 39 11.36 2.10 2.49
N PHE A 40 10.42 1.85 1.57
CA PHE A 40 10.71 1.77 0.14
C PHE A 40 11.24 3.09 -0.43
N ILE A 41 10.60 4.23 -0.08
CA ILE A 41 11.06 5.57 -0.50
C ILE A 41 12.48 5.86 0.01
N ARG A 42 12.80 5.50 1.25
CA ARG A 42 14.11 5.76 1.85
C ARG A 42 15.17 4.81 1.31
N ASN A 43 14.94 3.50 1.41
CA ASN A 43 15.98 2.49 1.23
C ASN A 43 15.99 1.89 -0.18
N GLY A 44 14.89 1.99 -0.93
CA GLY A 44 14.80 1.48 -2.30
C GLY A 44 14.77 -0.04 -2.37
N LYS A 45 14.51 -0.69 -1.24
CA LYS A 45 14.42 -2.13 -1.14
C LYS A 45 13.09 -2.59 -1.71
N TYR A 46 13.15 -3.43 -2.74
CA TYR A 46 11.99 -4.10 -3.27
C TYR A 46 11.27 -4.88 -2.18
N VAL A 47 9.96 -4.71 -2.12
CA VAL A 47 9.12 -5.35 -1.12
C VAL A 47 7.78 -5.66 -1.77
N GLN A 48 7.28 -6.85 -1.47
CA GLN A 48 5.97 -7.32 -1.89
C GLN A 48 5.29 -7.98 -0.70
N GLY A 49 3.97 -7.91 -0.66
CA GLY A 49 3.24 -8.50 0.44
C GLY A 49 1.76 -8.24 0.39
N ASN A 50 1.10 -8.69 1.45
CA ASN A 50 -0.32 -8.50 1.65
C ASN A 50 -0.62 -8.25 3.12
N ILE A 51 -1.50 -7.30 3.38
CA ILE A 51 -1.95 -6.93 4.73
C ILE A 51 -3.47 -7.09 4.76
N LYS A 52 -3.96 -7.96 5.62
CA LYS A 52 -5.40 -8.14 5.85
C LYS A 52 -5.89 -7.06 6.78
N VAL A 53 -6.85 -6.25 6.35
CA VAL A 53 -7.42 -5.18 7.18
C VAL A 53 -8.49 -5.77 8.08
N ILE A 54 -8.17 -6.01 9.36
CA ILE A 54 -9.05 -6.63 10.35
C ILE A 54 -10.32 -5.79 10.53
N GLY A 55 -11.46 -6.46 10.69
CA GLY A 55 -12.77 -5.80 10.74
C GLY A 55 -13.34 -5.43 9.37
N THR A 56 -12.61 -5.71 8.29
CA THR A 56 -13.09 -5.59 6.92
C THR A 56 -12.81 -6.87 6.13
N LYS A 57 -13.50 -7.06 5.01
CA LYS A 57 -13.21 -8.15 4.07
C LYS A 57 -12.20 -7.71 3.01
N ARG A 58 -11.19 -6.93 3.38
CA ARG A 58 -10.24 -6.30 2.45
C ARG A 58 -8.81 -6.72 2.75
N ILE A 59 -8.03 -6.91 1.69
CA ILE A 59 -6.59 -7.17 1.75
C ILE A 59 -5.89 -6.12 0.90
N ILE A 60 -4.96 -5.39 1.51
CA ILE A 60 -4.01 -4.51 0.80
C ILE A 60 -2.94 -5.43 0.20
N CYS A 61 -2.86 -5.54 -1.12
CA CYS A 61 -1.78 -6.24 -1.80
C CYS A 61 -0.87 -5.20 -2.45
N TYR A 62 0.42 -5.29 -2.20
CA TYR A 62 1.41 -4.35 -2.72
C TYR A 62 2.63 -5.06 -3.28
N ASP A 63 3.22 -4.47 -4.31
CA ASP A 63 4.44 -4.91 -4.97
C ASP A 63 5.22 -3.66 -5.41
N PHE A 64 6.40 -3.45 -4.84
CA PHE A 64 7.28 -2.32 -5.12
C PHE A 64 8.58 -2.77 -5.78
N SER A 65 8.51 -3.76 -6.67
CA SER A 65 9.67 -4.26 -7.43
C SER A 65 10.06 -3.32 -8.57
N GLU A 66 9.91 -3.77 -9.82
CA GLU A 66 10.22 -2.95 -11.01
C GLU A 66 9.17 -1.86 -11.23
N GLU A 67 7.92 -2.16 -10.90
CA GLU A 67 6.80 -1.23 -10.91
C GLU A 67 6.15 -1.16 -9.53
N VAL A 68 5.63 0.01 -9.17
CA VAL A 68 5.01 0.26 -7.87
C VAL A 68 3.51 0.09 -8.00
N HIS A 69 3.03 -1.07 -7.54
CA HIS A 69 1.63 -1.46 -7.59
C HIS A 69 1.02 -1.66 -6.21
N CYS A 70 -0.23 -1.22 -6.08
CA CYS A 70 -1.06 -1.49 -4.92
C CYS A 70 -2.49 -1.74 -5.37
N MET A 71 -3.09 -2.81 -4.89
CA MET A 71 -4.48 -3.17 -5.15
C MET A 71 -5.17 -3.62 -3.87
N LEU A 72 -6.48 -3.38 -3.79
CA LEU A 72 -7.30 -3.89 -2.70
C LEU A 72 -8.10 -5.08 -3.19
N LYS A 73 -7.86 -6.25 -2.60
CA LYS A 73 -8.61 -7.47 -2.88
C LYS A 73 -9.69 -7.66 -1.82
N TYR A 74 -10.79 -8.29 -2.23
CA TYR A 74 -11.78 -8.79 -1.29
C TYR A 74 -11.31 -10.14 -0.74
N ASP A 75 -11.23 -10.26 0.59
CA ASP A 75 -11.01 -11.55 1.24
C ASP A 75 -12.32 -12.34 1.23
N LYS A 76 -12.41 -13.39 0.40
CA LYS A 76 -13.57 -14.29 0.35
C LYS A 76 -13.64 -15.26 1.53
N THR A 77 -12.58 -15.35 2.33
CA THR A 77 -12.47 -16.29 3.45
C THR A 77 -12.93 -15.70 4.80
N VAL A 78 -13.26 -14.40 4.82
CA VAL A 78 -13.82 -13.66 5.95
C VAL A 78 -15.25 -13.24 5.64
#